data_AF-A0A2C9ZI86-F1
#
_entry.id   AF-A0A2C9ZI86-F1
#
_cell.length_a   1.000
_cell.length_b   1.000
_cell.length_c   1.000
_cell.angle_alpha   90.00
_cell.angle_beta   90.00
_cell.angle_gamma   90.00
#
_symmetry.space_group_name_H-M   'P 1'
#
loop_
_entity.id
_entity.type
_entity.pdbx_description
1 polymer ?
#
loop_
_entity_poly.entity_id
_entity_poly.type
_entity_poly.pdbx_seq_one_letter_code
_entity_poly.pdbx_strand_id
1 'polypeptide(L)'
;MDKQLLHDSLALVDLPDSGLTVRFYEILFDRYPTVRAMFGRDTRVQAEMLRGAIVSVVDHVDDADWLRTTLHALGRRHARFGVTRPMYTAVAECMIATMSEIGGDAWTPAMTSAWDRALGAIATIMLDGYPDESAIPARARRRSAGAA
;
A
#
# COMPACT_ATOMS: atom_id res chain seq x y z
N MET A 1 -6.20 16.50 -5.46
CA MET A 1 -6.91 15.52 -4.62
C MET A 1 -7.64 16.27 -3.52
N ASP A 2 -8.77 15.77 -3.02
CA ASP A 2 -9.47 16.39 -1.90
C ASP A 2 -8.79 16.01 -0.58
N LYS A 3 -7.85 16.84 -0.14
CA LYS A 3 -7.03 16.59 1.05
C LYS A 3 -7.89 16.54 2.32
N GLN A 4 -8.86 17.44 2.44
CA GLN A 4 -9.72 17.50 3.62
C GLN A 4 -10.56 16.23 3.75
N LEU A 5 -11.18 15.78 2.65
CA LEU A 5 -11.96 14.55 2.66
C LEU A 5 -11.12 13.31 3.01
N LEU A 6 -9.86 13.24 2.55
CA LEU A 6 -8.93 12.17 2.93
C LEU A 6 -8.59 12.20 4.43
N HIS A 7 -8.35 13.38 4.99
CA HIS A 7 -8.11 13.53 6.44
C HIS A 7 -9.33 13.13 7.27
N ASP A 8 -10.50 13.68 6.94
CA ASP A 8 -11.73 13.45 7.71
C ASP A 8 -12.13 11.96 7.67
N SER A 9 -12.01 11.34 6.49
CA SER A 9 -12.31 9.91 6.34
C SER A 9 -11.25 9.01 6.97
N LEU A 10 -9.97 9.41 7.01
CA LEU A 10 -8.96 8.67 7.77
C LEU A 10 -9.23 8.73 9.28
N ALA A 11 -9.58 9.91 9.80
CA ALA A 11 -9.90 10.10 11.20
C ALA A 11 -11.15 9.31 11.62
N LEU A 12 -12.15 9.21 10.73
CA LEU A 12 -13.34 8.39 10.96
C LEU A 12 -13.02 6.91 11.22
N VAL A 13 -11.96 6.39 10.59
CA VAL A 13 -11.62 4.95 10.60
C VAL A 13 -10.33 4.65 11.38
N ASP A 14 -9.72 5.65 12.03
CA ASP A 14 -8.51 5.48 12.84
C ASP A 14 -8.87 4.84 14.19
N LEU A 15 -8.59 3.54 14.30
CA LEU A 15 -8.79 2.77 15.51
C LEU A 15 -7.50 2.72 16.36
N PRO A 16 -7.62 2.59 17.70
CA PRO A 16 -6.46 2.37 18.57
C PRO A 16 -5.60 1.18 18.14
N ASP A 17 -4.33 1.17 18.57
CA ASP A 17 -3.37 0.08 18.34
C ASP A 17 -3.21 -0.30 16.86
N SER A 18 -3.33 0.69 15.97
CA SER A 18 -3.31 0.48 14.51
C SER A 18 -4.42 -0.45 14.02
N GLY A 19 -5.58 -0.44 14.67
CA GLY A 19 -6.69 -1.36 14.38
C GLY A 19 -7.15 -1.34 12.92
N LEU A 20 -7.09 -0.18 12.26
CA LEU A 20 -7.32 -0.05 10.81
C LEU A 20 -6.39 -0.97 10.01
N THR A 21 -5.07 -0.87 10.24
CA THR A 21 -4.09 -1.63 9.44
C THR A 21 -4.01 -3.09 9.86
N VAL A 22 -4.33 -3.41 11.12
CA VAL A 22 -4.52 -4.80 11.57
C VAL A 22 -5.68 -5.44 10.80
N ARG A 23 -6.85 -4.79 10.78
CA ARG A 23 -8.02 -5.29 10.04
C ARG A 23 -7.76 -5.39 8.54
N PHE A 24 -7.01 -4.45 7.98
CA PHE A 24 -6.54 -4.51 6.60
C PHE A 24 -5.74 -5.79 6.30
N TYR A 25 -4.79 -6.17 7.16
CA TYR A 25 -4.01 -7.39 6.93
C TYR A 25 -4.87 -8.66 7.01
N GLU A 26 -5.87 -8.69 7.88
CA GLU A 26 -6.83 -9.81 7.92
C GLU A 26 -7.55 -9.95 6.58
N ILE A 27 -8.12 -8.87 6.05
CA ILE A 27 -8.82 -8.85 4.77
C ILE A 27 -7.89 -9.18 3.60
N LEU A 28 -6.66 -8.63 3.60
CA LEU A 28 -5.67 -8.90 2.57
C LEU A 28 -5.29 -10.37 2.50
N PHE A 29 -5.06 -11.01 3.65
CA PHE A 29 -4.65 -12.42 3.68
C PHE A 29 -5.81 -13.40 3.45
N ASP A 30 -7.03 -12.99 3.75
CA ASP A 30 -8.23 -13.76 3.40
C ASP A 30 -8.45 -13.78 1.88
N ARG A 31 -8.42 -12.61 1.23
CA ARG A 31 -8.69 -12.48 -0.21
C ARG A 31 -7.50 -12.89 -1.09
N TYR A 32 -6.29 -12.63 -0.62
CA TYR A 32 -5.05 -12.84 -1.37
C TYR A 32 -4.04 -13.67 -0.56
N PRO A 33 -4.36 -14.93 -0.21
CA PRO A 33 -3.56 -15.74 0.73
C PRO A 33 -2.11 -15.96 0.28
N THR A 34 -1.83 -15.90 -1.02
CA THR A 34 -0.48 -16.04 -1.59
C THR A 34 0.47 -14.92 -1.16
N VAL A 35 -0.05 -13.72 -0.84
CA VAL A 35 0.80 -12.60 -0.41
C VAL A 35 1.29 -12.76 1.02
N ARG A 36 0.62 -13.60 1.84
CA ARG A 36 0.99 -13.83 3.25
C ARG A 36 2.43 -14.31 3.41
N ALA A 37 2.94 -15.08 2.45
CA ALA A 37 4.33 -15.57 2.46
C ALA A 37 5.38 -14.45 2.37
N MET A 38 4.99 -13.23 1.96
CA MET A 38 5.87 -12.06 1.92
C MET A 38 6.01 -11.35 3.27
N PHE A 39 5.17 -11.71 4.26
CA PHE A 39 5.13 -11.09 5.57
C PHE A 39 5.67 -12.02 6.65
N GLY A 40 6.11 -11.43 7.77
CA GLY A 40 6.45 -12.18 8.97
C GLY A 40 5.22 -12.84 9.62
N ARG A 41 5.46 -13.72 10.61
CA ARG A 41 4.37 -14.36 11.37
C ARG A 41 3.54 -13.35 12.17
N ASP A 42 4.20 -12.32 12.67
CA ASP A 42 3.55 -11.18 13.36
C ASP A 42 3.60 -9.97 12.43
N THR A 43 2.42 -9.38 12.17
CA THR A 43 2.24 -8.21 11.32
C THR A 43 2.02 -6.92 12.09
N ARG A 44 2.06 -6.92 13.44
CA ARG A 44 1.84 -5.71 14.24
C ARG A 44 2.80 -4.58 13.89
N VAL A 45 4.10 -4.90 13.83
CA VAL A 45 5.12 -3.90 13.47
C VAL A 45 4.86 -3.35 12.06
N GLN A 46 4.46 -4.19 11.10
CA GLN A 46 4.12 -3.78 9.75
C GLN A 46 2.81 -2.97 9.71
N ALA A 47 1.87 -3.23 10.61
CA ALA A 47 0.63 -2.48 10.75
C ALA A 47 0.88 -1.07 11.26
N GLU A 48 1.75 -0.91 12.26
CA GLU A 48 2.20 0.40 12.75
C GLU A 48 2.96 1.18 11.67
N MET A 49 3.90 0.53 10.97
CA MET A 49 4.62 1.13 9.85
C MET A 49 3.68 1.58 8.73
N LEU A 50 2.70 0.75 8.37
CA LEU A 50 1.72 1.08 7.34
C LEU A 50 0.83 2.25 7.77
N ARG A 51 0.39 2.28 9.03
CA ARG A 51 -0.41 3.40 9.56
C ARG A 51 0.37 4.70 9.45
N GLY A 52 1.64 4.72 9.91
CA GLY A 52 2.50 5.89 9.80
C GLY A 52 2.73 6.35 8.35
N ALA A 53 2.89 5.40 7.42
CA ALA A 53 3.02 5.71 6.00
C ALA A 53 1.75 6.34 5.41
N ILE A 54 0.56 5.82 5.73
CA ILE A 54 -0.72 6.35 5.26
C ILE A 54 -0.92 7.78 5.77
N VAL A 55 -0.75 8.01 7.07
CA VAL A 55 -0.85 9.35 7.68
C VAL A 55 0.10 10.32 6.99
N SER A 56 1.38 9.95 6.85
CA SER A 56 2.39 10.81 6.23
C SER A 56 2.04 11.18 4.78
N VAL A 57 1.48 10.24 4.02
CA VAL A 57 1.08 10.49 2.62
C VAL A 57 -0.13 11.40 2.53
N VAL A 58 -1.12 11.25 3.42
CA VAL A 58 -2.28 12.15 3.47
C VAL A 58 -1.84 13.57 3.86
N ASP A 59 -0.93 13.69 4.83
CA ASP A 59 -0.37 14.99 5.27
C ASP A 59 0.34 15.74 4.15
N HIS A 60 0.95 15.02 3.20
CA HIS A 60 1.76 15.57 2.10
C HIS A 60 1.12 15.38 0.72
N VAL A 61 -0.18 15.13 0.66
CA VAL A 61 -0.86 14.74 -0.58
C VAL A 61 -0.87 15.83 -1.68
N ASP A 62 -0.57 17.07 -1.30
CA ASP A 62 -0.41 18.27 -2.11
C ASP A 62 1.06 18.67 -2.34
N ASP A 63 2.02 17.97 -1.72
CA ASP A 63 3.45 18.20 -1.88
C ASP A 63 4.03 17.22 -2.92
N ALA A 64 4.02 17.64 -4.18
CA ALA A 64 4.47 16.82 -5.31
C ALA A 64 5.94 16.39 -5.19
N ASP A 65 6.82 17.24 -4.65
CA ASP A 65 8.25 16.93 -4.53
C ASP A 65 8.53 15.94 -3.41
N TRP A 66 7.85 16.10 -2.28
CA TRP A 66 7.89 15.12 -1.19
C TRP A 66 7.36 13.77 -1.65
N LEU A 67 6.18 13.75 -2.31
CA LEU A 67 5.56 12.52 -2.81
C LEU A 67 6.50 11.79 -3.77
N ARG A 68 7.02 12.50 -4.78
CA ARG A 68 7.95 11.92 -5.76
C ARG A 68 9.19 11.35 -5.07
N THR A 69 9.83 12.12 -4.19
CA THR A 69 11.09 11.71 -3.55
C THR A 69 10.89 10.49 -2.64
N THR A 70 9.90 10.58 -1.76
CA THR A 70 9.61 9.56 -0.74
C THR A 70 9.03 8.29 -1.36
N LEU A 71 8.03 8.41 -2.22
CA LEU A 71 7.37 7.25 -2.82
C LEU A 71 8.23 6.56 -3.87
N HIS A 72 9.09 7.26 -4.61
CA HIS A 72 10.08 6.57 -5.47
C HIS A 72 11.05 5.72 -4.64
N ALA A 73 11.53 6.25 -3.51
CA ALA A 73 12.42 5.49 -2.63
C ALA A 73 11.71 4.27 -2.04
N LEU A 74 10.45 4.43 -1.62
CA LEU A 74 9.63 3.34 -1.13
C LEU A 74 9.33 2.30 -2.22
N GLY A 75 9.10 2.75 -3.46
CA GLY A 75 8.92 1.92 -4.66
C GLY A 75 10.12 1.02 -4.92
N ARG A 76 11.35 1.58 -4.93
CA ARG A 76 12.59 0.79 -5.04
C ARG A 76 12.71 -0.30 -3.99
N ARG A 77 12.24 -0.05 -2.77
CA ARG A 77 12.24 -1.04 -1.68
C ARG A 77 11.20 -2.14 -1.94
N HIS A 78 10.00 -1.79 -2.38
CA HIS A 78 8.94 -2.75 -2.73
C HIS A 78 9.35 -3.65 -3.91
N ALA A 79 10.03 -3.08 -4.91
CA ALA A 79 10.59 -3.86 -6.02
C ALA A 79 11.57 -4.95 -5.54
N ARG A 80 12.43 -4.63 -4.55
CA ARG A 80 13.35 -5.62 -3.95
C ARG A 80 12.64 -6.74 -3.20
N PHE A 81 11.43 -6.49 -2.71
CA PHE A 81 10.59 -7.51 -2.08
C PHE A 81 9.79 -8.34 -3.08
N GLY A 82 9.89 -8.04 -4.38
CA GLY A 82 9.14 -8.74 -5.43
C GLY A 82 7.66 -8.35 -5.49
N VAL A 83 7.29 -7.18 -4.94
CA VAL A 83 5.92 -6.67 -5.06
C VAL A 83 5.64 -6.34 -6.53
N THR A 84 4.47 -6.75 -7.01
CA THR A 84 4.07 -6.61 -8.41
C THR A 84 2.95 -5.58 -8.57
N ARG A 85 2.73 -5.08 -9.79
CA ARG A 85 1.62 -4.15 -10.09
C ARG A 85 0.25 -4.69 -9.63
N PRO A 86 -0.13 -5.96 -9.89
CA PRO A 86 -1.38 -6.52 -9.38
C PRO A 86 -1.50 -6.50 -7.85
N MET A 87 -0.38 -6.62 -7.12
CA MET A 87 -0.41 -6.54 -5.66
C MET A 87 -0.77 -5.13 -5.15
N TYR A 88 -0.41 -4.07 -5.87
CA TYR A 88 -0.88 -2.72 -5.52
C TYR A 88 -2.40 -2.59 -5.65
N THR A 89 -2.98 -3.18 -6.71
CA THR A 89 -4.44 -3.20 -6.89
C THR A 89 -5.13 -3.95 -5.75
N ALA A 90 -4.59 -5.12 -5.37
CA ALA A 90 -5.10 -5.89 -4.24
C ALA A 90 -5.04 -5.09 -2.92
N VAL A 91 -3.93 -4.41 -2.66
CA VAL A 91 -3.78 -3.54 -1.47
C VAL A 91 -4.80 -2.40 -1.48
N ALA A 92 -4.99 -1.74 -2.63
CA ALA A 92 -5.91 -0.61 -2.72
C ALA A 92 -7.36 -1.05 -2.44
N GLU A 93 -7.80 -2.15 -3.08
CA GLU A 93 -9.12 -2.73 -2.89
C GLU A 93 -9.35 -3.16 -1.43
N CYS A 94 -8.39 -3.89 -0.84
CA CYS A 94 -8.49 -4.34 0.55
C CYS A 94 -8.52 -3.17 1.53
N MET A 95 -7.72 -2.13 1.33
CA MET A 95 -7.70 -0.95 2.20
C MET A 95 -9.04 -0.21 2.18
N ILE A 96 -9.60 0.03 0.99
CA ILE A 96 -10.91 0.68 0.84
C ILE A 96 -12.01 -0.18 1.47
N ALA A 97 -11.97 -1.51 1.27
CA ALA A 97 -12.91 -2.42 1.91
C ALA A 97 -12.82 -2.34 3.44
N THR A 98 -11.61 -2.27 4.00
CA THR A 98 -11.40 -2.10 5.44
C THR A 98 -11.97 -0.77 5.94
N MET A 99 -11.66 0.34 5.27
CA MET A 99 -12.15 1.66 5.67
C MET A 99 -13.68 1.73 5.57
N SER A 100 -14.28 1.15 4.54
CA SER A 100 -15.73 1.06 4.39
C SER A 100 -16.38 0.18 5.45
N GLU A 101 -15.74 -0.92 5.84
CA GLU A 101 -16.24 -1.78 6.91
C GLU A 101 -16.25 -1.05 8.26
N ILE A 102 -15.15 -0.37 8.60
CA ILE A 102 -15.00 0.36 9.87
C ILE A 102 -15.91 1.59 9.92
N GLY A 103 -15.97 2.36 8.82
CA GLY A 103 -16.73 3.60 8.76
C GLY A 103 -18.25 3.40 8.67
N GLY A 104 -18.72 2.19 8.31
CA GLY A 104 -20.14 1.84 8.27
C GLY A 104 -20.99 2.87 7.51
N ASP A 105 -22.12 3.27 8.09
CA ASP A 105 -23.05 4.23 7.50
C ASP A 105 -22.45 5.64 7.29
N ALA A 106 -21.38 5.98 8.01
CA ALA A 106 -20.68 7.26 7.85
C ALA A 106 -19.69 7.23 6.67
N TRP A 107 -19.34 6.05 6.15
CA TRP A 107 -18.46 5.92 4.99
C TRP A 107 -19.22 6.17 3.69
N THR A 108 -18.83 7.21 2.97
CA THR A 108 -19.58 7.64 1.77
C THR A 108 -18.96 7.18 0.45
N PRO A 109 -19.73 7.14 -0.64
CA PRO A 109 -19.19 6.90 -1.98
C PRO A 109 -18.12 7.92 -2.41
N ALA A 110 -18.21 9.16 -1.91
CA ALA A 110 -17.23 10.20 -2.15
C ALA A 110 -15.87 9.86 -1.49
N MET A 111 -15.89 9.34 -0.27
CA MET A 111 -14.69 8.87 0.43
C MET A 111 -14.04 7.71 -0.32
N THR A 112 -14.83 6.72 -0.74
CA THR A 112 -14.36 5.61 -1.58
C THR A 112 -13.66 6.12 -2.84
N SER A 113 -14.29 7.04 -3.57
CA SER A 113 -13.73 7.61 -4.81
C SER A 113 -12.48 8.44 -4.56
N ALA A 114 -12.37 9.11 -3.41
CA ALA A 114 -11.19 9.88 -3.04
C ALA A 114 -10.00 8.96 -2.74
N TRP A 115 -10.22 7.89 -1.97
CA TRP A 115 -9.20 6.91 -1.63
C TRP A 115 -8.76 6.08 -2.83
N ASP A 116 -9.67 5.71 -3.73
CA ASP A 116 -9.32 5.02 -4.98
C ASP A 116 -8.33 5.84 -5.83
N ARG A 117 -8.64 7.13 -6.04
CA ARG A 117 -7.72 8.05 -6.73
C ARG A 117 -6.39 8.22 -5.99
N ALA A 118 -6.43 8.34 -4.66
CA ALA A 118 -5.22 8.50 -3.85
C ALA A 118 -4.30 7.29 -3.95
N LEU A 119 -4.83 6.10 -3.70
CA LEU A 119 -4.08 4.84 -3.73
C LEU A 119 -3.57 4.53 -5.14
N GLY A 120 -4.36 4.83 -6.18
CA GLY A 120 -3.92 4.73 -7.57
C GLY A 120 -2.76 5.67 -7.90
N ALA A 121 -2.81 6.92 -7.46
CA ALA A 121 -1.73 7.89 -7.65
C ALA A 121 -0.45 7.45 -6.91
N ILE A 122 -0.58 7.04 -5.65
CA ILE A 122 0.52 6.51 -4.83
C ILE A 122 1.16 5.30 -5.52
N ALA A 123 0.36 4.33 -5.94
CA ALA A 123 0.84 3.14 -6.63
C ALA A 123 1.60 3.50 -7.90
N THR A 124 1.09 4.45 -8.69
CA THR A 124 1.75 4.93 -9.91
C THR A 124 3.13 5.51 -9.60
N ILE A 125 3.22 6.45 -8.66
CA ILE A 125 4.49 7.09 -8.27
C ILE A 125 5.48 6.06 -7.70
N MET A 126 5.01 5.11 -6.90
CA MET A 126 5.87 4.03 -6.39
C MET A 126 6.39 3.15 -7.52
N LEU A 127 5.55 2.77 -8.48
CA LEU A 127 5.91 1.96 -9.63
C LEU A 127 6.89 2.68 -10.56
N ASP A 128 6.77 3.99 -10.71
CA ASP A 128 7.74 4.82 -11.46
C ASP A 128 9.13 4.83 -10.79
N GLY A 129 9.19 4.55 -9.49
CA GLY A 129 10.43 4.34 -8.75
C GLY A 129 11.08 2.98 -8.96
N TYR A 130 10.43 2.02 -9.63
CA TYR A 130 10.99 0.67 -9.81
C TYR A 130 12.24 0.73 -10.71
N PRO A 131 13.24 -0.14 -10.46
CA PRO A 131 14.36 -0.26 -11.38
C PRO A 131 13.83 -0.70 -12.75
N ASP A 132 14.37 -0.11 -13.82
CA ASP A 132 14.09 -0.57 -15.17
C ASP A 132 14.45 -2.07 -15.27
N GLU A 133 13.59 -2.86 -15.91
CA GLU A 133 13.73 -4.31 -15.99
C GLU A 133 15.03 -4.71 -16.71
N SER A 134 15.53 -3.78 -17.55
CA SER A 134 16.83 -3.82 -18.25
C SER A 134 18.05 -3.67 -17.32
N ALA A 135 17.88 -3.10 -16.12
CA ALA A 135 18.94 -2.79 -15.17
C ALA A 135 19.18 -3.89 -14.12
N ILE A 136 18.43 -4.99 -14.18
CA ILE A 136 18.65 -6.16 -13.31
C ILE A 136 19.81 -6.98 -13.90
N PRO A 137 20.99 -7.07 -13.26
CA PRO A 137 22.11 -7.82 -13.81
C PRO A 137 21.73 -9.30 -14.01
N ALA A 138 22.00 -9.82 -15.22
CA ALA A 138 21.64 -11.16 -15.69
C ALA A 138 22.10 -12.35 -14.81
N ARG A 139 22.90 -12.09 -13.76
CA ARG A 139 23.32 -13.10 -12.76
C ARG A 139 22.17 -13.67 -11.92
N ALA A 140 21.03 -12.99 -11.82
CA ALA A 140 19.85 -13.51 -11.12
C ALA A 140 19.05 -14.55 -11.93
N ARG A 141 19.28 -14.65 -13.25
CA ARG A 141 18.53 -15.55 -14.15
C ARG A 141 19.09 -16.98 -14.24
N ARG A 142 20.24 -17.28 -13.61
CA ARG A 142 20.98 -18.56 -13.76
C ARG A 142 21.04 -19.43 -12.49
N ARG A 143 20.00 -19.44 -11.65
CA ARG A 143 19.91 -20.37 -10.50
C ARG A 143 18.77 -21.40 -10.56
N SER A 144 18.09 -21.54 -11.70
CA SER A 144 17.03 -22.55 -11.91
C SER A 144 17.30 -23.51 -13.07
N ALA A 145 18.48 -23.46 -13.70
CA ALA A 145 18.88 -24.43 -14.72
C ALA A 145 20.21 -25.08 -14.30
N GLY A 146 20.13 -26.20 -13.60
CA GLY A 146 21.31 -26.99 -13.25
C GLY A 146 21.16 -27.84 -11.99
N ALA A 147 20.33 -28.86 -12.05
CA ALA A 147 20.56 -30.09 -11.30
C ALA A 147 20.34 -31.23 -12.31
N ALA A 148 21.45 -31.72 -12.84
CA ALA A 148 21.55 -33.04 -13.44
C ALA A 148 21.57 -34.09 -12.32
#